data_AF-A0A6L9ZNY4-F1
#
_entry.id   AF-A0A6L9ZNY4-F1
#
_cell.length_a   1.000
_cell.length_b   1.000
_cell.length_c   1.000
_cell.angle_alpha   90.00
_cell.angle_beta   90.00
_cell.angle_gamma   90.00
#
_symmetry.space_group_name_H-M   'P 1'
#
loop_
_entity.id
_entity.type
_entity.pdbx_description
1 polymer ?
#
loop_
_entity_poly.entity_id
_entity_poly.type
_entity_poly.pdbx_seq_one_letter_code
_entity_poly.pdbx_strand_id
1 'polypeptide(L)'
;MNIYQIRNSIQDGNLEGASQQMLELTSKYSSRFHNEALVHQARLKLILTDERKGIVSSETITIQKSRIISALLELTDEIKKELETKNSNTLSETSNQKSREITFESPVNQVIIQESHKGDNILEETMTEERVIKIGGDTKISAGSNAKISDQFTVTNSIENSFNTLAETKVDDDIKNLLDQLLKAINEVNKKATPEQAETVETMAQDAETLVKESTKTQPRRKWYEMSLEGLKDAAKNMGEIAIPVLKIVDKISSILLS
;
A
#
# COMPACT_ATOMS: atom_id res chain seq x y z
N MET A 1 5.85 0.76 22.93
CA MET A 1 4.67 0.67 22.04
C MET A 1 4.44 -0.80 21.73
N ASN A 2 3.24 -1.30 21.98
CA ASN A 2 2.93 -2.72 21.79
C ASN A 2 2.09 -2.91 20.53
N ILE A 3 2.51 -3.82 19.64
CA ILE A 3 1.76 -4.16 18.42
C ILE A 3 0.33 -4.64 18.69
N TYR A 4 0.08 -5.23 19.86
CA TYR A 4 -1.27 -5.59 20.31
C TYR A 4 -2.16 -4.36 20.59
N GLN A 5 -1.59 -3.25 21.08
CA GLN A 5 -2.34 -2.00 21.30
C GLN A 5 -2.75 -1.35 19.98
N ILE A 6 -1.89 -1.42 18.97
CA ILE A 6 -2.19 -0.93 17.62
C ILE A 6 -3.35 -1.74 17.03
N ARG A 7 -3.29 -3.08 17.13
CA ARG A 7 -4.37 -3.97 16.67
C ARG A 7 -5.71 -3.63 17.30
N ASN A 8 -5.75 -3.49 18.63
CA ASN A 8 -6.98 -3.19 19.35
C ASN A 8 -7.52 -1.80 18.93
N SER A 9 -6.65 -0.81 18.80
CA SER A 9 -7.04 0.53 18.33
C SER A 9 -7.70 0.51 16.94
N ILE A 10 -7.23 -0.37 16.04
CA ILE A 10 -7.86 -0.57 14.72
C ILE A 10 -9.25 -1.19 14.87
N GLN A 11 -9.38 -2.22 15.71
CA GLN A 11 -10.66 -2.92 15.93
C GLN A 11 -11.70 -2.03 16.61
N ASP A 12 -11.26 -1.12 17.48
CA ASP A 12 -12.10 -0.13 18.17
C ASP A 12 -12.47 1.06 17.25
N GLY A 13 -12.00 1.07 16.00
CA GLY A 13 -12.28 2.13 15.03
C GLY A 13 -11.45 3.41 15.21
N ASN A 14 -10.47 3.42 16.12
CA ASN A 14 -9.53 4.52 16.29
C ASN A 14 -8.39 4.44 15.25
N LEU A 15 -8.75 4.63 13.98
CA LEU A 15 -7.83 4.45 12.85
C LEU A 15 -6.72 5.51 12.82
N GLU A 16 -7.02 6.74 13.22
CA GLU A 16 -6.05 7.84 13.20
C GLU A 16 -4.96 7.59 14.24
N GLY A 17 -5.35 7.25 15.48
CA GLY A 17 -4.40 6.86 16.52
C GLY A 17 -3.63 5.59 16.16
N ALA A 18 -4.29 4.58 15.60
CA ALA A 18 -3.63 3.34 15.20
C ALA A 18 -2.58 3.54 14.11
N SER A 19 -2.92 4.29 13.05
CA SER A 19 -2.00 4.56 11.94
C SER A 19 -0.77 5.36 12.38
N GLN A 20 -0.96 6.33 13.28
CA GLN A 20 0.15 7.09 13.87
C GLN A 20 1.06 6.18 14.71
N GLN A 21 0.49 5.35 15.57
CA GLN A 21 1.27 4.40 16.36
C GLN A 21 2.01 3.37 15.49
N MET A 22 1.42 2.96 14.38
CA MET A 22 2.05 2.05 13.42
C MET A 22 3.24 2.70 12.71
N LEU A 23 3.12 3.97 12.32
CA LEU A 23 4.21 4.72 11.73
C LEU A 23 5.39 4.84 12.71
N GLU A 24 5.12 5.17 13.97
CA GLU A 24 6.14 5.24 15.01
C GLU A 24 6.83 3.88 15.26
N LEU A 25 6.04 2.79 15.27
CA LEU A 25 6.58 1.45 15.45
C LEU A 25 7.48 1.04 14.28
N THR A 26 7.04 1.27 13.04
CA THR A 26 7.78 0.91 11.83
C THR A 26 9.04 1.75 11.65
N SER A 27 8.99 3.06 11.95
CA SER A 27 10.18 3.92 12.00
C SER A 27 11.27 3.37 12.93
N LYS A 28 10.87 2.76 14.04
CA LYS A 28 11.80 2.31 15.08
C LYS A 28 12.29 0.87 14.92
N TYR A 29 11.45 -0.03 14.43
CA TYR A 29 11.74 -1.48 14.47
C TYR A 29 11.59 -2.21 13.14
N SER A 30 10.94 -1.59 12.15
CA SER A 30 10.73 -2.21 10.84
C SER A 30 10.63 -1.16 9.72
N SER A 31 11.80 -0.68 9.29
CA SER A 31 11.91 0.32 8.22
C SER A 31 11.33 -0.16 6.89
N ARG A 32 11.27 -1.48 6.65
CA ARG A 32 10.66 -2.05 5.44
C ARG A 32 9.17 -1.74 5.32
N PHE A 33 8.46 -1.69 6.44
CA PHE A 33 7.01 -1.44 6.48
C PHE A 33 6.66 0.04 6.68
N HIS A 34 7.68 0.90 6.86
CA HIS A 34 7.46 2.31 7.13
C HIS A 34 6.73 3.03 5.99
N ASN A 35 7.13 2.78 4.74
CA ASN A 35 6.51 3.39 3.57
C ASN A 35 5.05 2.94 3.41
N GLU A 36 4.76 1.67 3.68
CA GLU A 36 3.40 1.12 3.61
C GLU A 36 2.51 1.72 4.71
N ALA A 37 3.01 1.82 5.94
CA ALA A 37 2.33 2.50 7.04
C ALA A 37 2.03 3.98 6.71
N LEU A 38 2.98 4.68 6.09
CA LEU A 38 2.84 6.07 5.66
C LEU A 38 1.74 6.23 4.59
N VAL A 39 1.70 5.33 3.60
CA VAL A 39 0.67 5.33 2.55
C VAL A 39 -0.73 5.13 3.16
N HIS A 40 -0.90 4.16 4.06
CA HIS A 40 -2.19 3.94 4.71
C HIS A 40 -2.62 5.13 5.57
N GLN A 41 -1.69 5.78 6.27
CA GLN A 41 -1.98 7.00 7.02
C GLN A 41 -2.42 8.15 6.11
N ALA A 42 -1.74 8.37 4.99
CA ALA A 42 -2.10 9.40 4.03
C ALA A 42 -3.49 9.17 3.44
N ARG A 43 -3.82 7.93 3.07
CA ARG A 43 -5.14 7.54 2.58
C ARG A 43 -6.23 7.78 3.62
N LEU A 44 -5.98 7.41 4.88
CA LEU A 44 -6.93 7.66 5.96
C LEU A 44 -7.22 9.16 6.14
N LYS A 45 -6.18 10.01 6.11
CA LYS A 45 -6.35 11.46 6.19
C LYS A 45 -7.18 12.03 5.04
N LEU A 46 -7.01 11.50 3.83
CA LEU A 46 -7.81 11.89 2.68
C LEU A 46 -9.29 11.54 2.88
N ILE A 47 -9.60 10.29 3.24
CA ILE A 47 -10.98 9.84 3.50
C ILE A 47 -11.66 10.68 4.58
N LEU A 48 -10.96 10.94 5.69
CA LEU A 48 -11.48 11.77 6.78
C LEU A 48 -11.72 13.23 6.32
N THR A 49 -10.91 13.73 5.39
CA THR A 49 -11.09 15.06 4.80
C THR A 49 -12.31 15.09 3.89
N ASP A 50 -12.49 14.08 3.05
CA ASP A 50 -13.60 14.00 2.10
C ASP A 50 -14.94 13.77 2.81
N GLU A 51 -14.95 12.99 3.89
CA GLU A 51 -16.08 12.83 4.81
C GLU A 51 -16.48 14.17 5.45
N ARG A 52 -15.51 14.93 5.99
CA ARG A 52 -15.78 16.25 6.58
C ARG A 52 -16.32 17.26 5.57
N LYS A 53 -15.86 17.16 4.32
CA LYS A 53 -16.30 18.05 3.23
C LYS A 53 -17.60 17.60 2.57
N GLY A 54 -18.09 16.39 2.88
CA GLY A 54 -19.29 15.82 2.26
C GLY A 54 -19.15 15.59 0.75
N ILE A 55 -17.92 15.41 0.26
CA ILE A 55 -17.62 15.25 -1.17
C ILE A 55 -17.96 13.83 -1.65
N VAL A 56 -17.85 12.86 -0.74
CA VAL A 56 -17.98 11.44 -1.02
C VAL A 56 -19.18 10.88 -0.25
N SER A 57 -19.89 9.92 -0.84
CA SER A 57 -21.06 9.32 -0.20
C SER A 57 -20.70 8.58 1.10
N SER A 58 -21.63 8.53 2.05
CA SER A 58 -21.43 7.81 3.32
C SER A 58 -21.16 6.32 3.11
N GLU A 59 -21.75 5.71 2.08
CA GLU A 59 -21.52 4.32 1.70
C GLU A 59 -20.08 4.11 1.19
N THR A 60 -19.61 4.98 0.28
CA THR A 60 -18.23 4.95 -0.22
C THR A 60 -17.20 5.15 0.90
N ILE A 61 -17.44 6.10 1.82
CA ILE A 61 -16.59 6.34 2.98
C ILE A 61 -16.51 5.08 3.86
N THR A 62 -17.65 4.40 4.07
CA THR A 62 -17.71 3.18 4.88
C THR A 62 -16.87 2.07 4.23
N ILE A 63 -17.03 1.85 2.93
CA ILE A 63 -16.25 0.86 2.17
C ILE A 63 -14.75 1.16 2.25
N GLN A 64 -14.35 2.41 2.04
CA GLN A 64 -12.94 2.81 2.07
C GLN A 64 -12.34 2.67 3.47
N LYS A 65 -13.07 3.02 4.54
CA LYS A 65 -12.63 2.79 5.92
C LYS A 65 -12.46 1.30 6.21
N SER A 66 -13.39 0.45 5.78
CA SER A 66 -13.28 -1.00 5.93
C SER A 66 -12.05 -1.59 5.21
N ARG A 67 -11.70 -1.06 4.03
CA ARG A 67 -10.48 -1.43 3.31
C ARG A 67 -9.22 -1.05 4.08
N ILE A 68 -9.14 0.19 4.59
CA ILE A 68 -8.00 0.64 5.40
C ILE A 68 -7.86 -0.17 6.69
N ILE A 69 -8.97 -0.46 7.38
CA ILE A 69 -8.97 -1.34 8.57
C ILE A 69 -8.31 -2.67 8.23
N SER A 70 -8.73 -3.26 7.11
CA SER A 70 -8.28 -4.58 6.70
C SER A 70 -6.78 -4.58 6.34
N ALA A 71 -6.32 -3.56 5.62
CA ALA A 71 -4.90 -3.38 5.28
C ALA A 71 -4.01 -3.13 6.52
N LEU A 72 -4.46 -2.27 7.44
CA LEU A 72 -3.72 -2.01 8.69
C LEU A 72 -3.62 -3.26 9.57
N LEU A 73 -4.67 -4.09 9.64
CA LEU A 73 -4.62 -5.35 10.37
C LEU A 73 -3.63 -6.34 9.75
N GLU A 74 -3.57 -6.42 8.42
CA GLU A 74 -2.59 -7.24 7.72
C GLU A 74 -1.16 -6.75 7.97
N LEU A 75 -0.91 -5.45 7.82
CA LEU A 75 0.40 -4.86 8.11
C LEU A 75 0.82 -5.10 9.56
N THR A 76 -0.13 -5.05 10.50
CA THR A 76 0.11 -5.41 11.92
C THR A 76 0.56 -6.86 12.07
N ASP A 77 -0.05 -7.80 11.34
CA ASP A 77 0.33 -9.22 11.39
C ASP A 77 1.72 -9.46 10.78
N GLU A 78 2.06 -8.78 9.69
CA GLU A 78 3.36 -8.89 9.03
C GLU A 78 4.49 -8.30 9.87
N ILE A 79 4.28 -7.11 10.46
CA ILE A 79 5.22 -6.51 11.41
C ILE A 79 5.39 -7.44 12.61
N LYS A 80 4.31 -7.99 13.17
CA LYS A 80 4.38 -8.93 14.30
C LYS A 80 5.25 -10.13 13.96
N LYS A 81 5.00 -10.78 12.82
CA LYS A 81 5.77 -11.93 12.35
C LYS A 81 7.27 -11.60 12.23
N GLU A 82 7.60 -10.42 11.69
CA GLU A 82 8.99 -9.97 11.61
C GLU A 82 9.64 -9.82 12.97
N LEU A 83 8.97 -9.15 13.90
CA LEU A 83 9.48 -8.92 15.25
C LEU A 83 9.69 -10.23 15.99
N GLU A 84 8.81 -11.21 15.82
CA GLU A 84 8.95 -12.56 16.36
C GLU A 84 10.17 -13.28 15.78
N THR A 85 10.42 -13.17 14.46
CA THR A 85 11.61 -13.77 13.82
C THR A 85 12.92 -13.10 14.26
N LYS A 86 12.95 -11.78 14.44
CA LYS A 86 14.13 -11.06 14.94
C LYS A 86 14.46 -11.44 16.40
N ASN A 87 13.44 -11.65 17.22
CA ASN A 87 13.61 -12.07 18.62
C ASN A 87 14.05 -13.55 18.76
N SER A 88 13.67 -14.42 17.83
CA SER A 88 14.09 -15.84 17.85
C SER A 88 15.50 -16.05 17.29
N ASN A 89 15.95 -15.21 16.35
CA ASN A 89 17.34 -15.22 15.87
C ASN A 89 18.32 -14.66 16.90
N THR A 90 17.93 -13.67 17.72
CA THR A 90 18.77 -13.13 18.80
C THR A 90 18.99 -14.12 19.96
N LEU A 91 18.10 -15.10 20.16
CA LEU A 91 18.29 -16.20 21.11
C LEU A 91 19.26 -17.29 20.59
N SER A 92 19.47 -17.39 19.28
CA SER A 92 20.39 -18.37 18.67
C SER A 92 21.81 -17.84 18.52
N GLU A 93 22.01 -16.52 18.49
CA GLU A 93 23.31 -15.87 18.34
C GLU A 93 24.05 -15.61 19.68
N THR A 94 23.39 -15.79 20.83
CA THR A 94 24.04 -15.59 22.15
C THR A 94 24.97 -16.74 22.58
N SER A 95 25.08 -17.83 21.81
CA SER A 95 26.03 -18.92 22.11
C SER A 95 27.34 -18.85 21.32
N ASN A 96 27.50 -17.97 20.34
CA ASN A 96 28.74 -17.92 19.57
C ASN A 96 28.92 -16.56 18.89
N GLN A 97 29.53 -15.59 19.58
CA GLN A 97 30.65 -14.86 18.99
C GLN A 97 31.41 -14.00 20.00
N LYS A 98 32.58 -14.54 20.35
CA LYS A 98 33.79 -13.83 20.74
C LYS A 98 34.03 -12.64 19.78
N SER A 99 34.29 -11.49 20.39
CA SER A 99 34.66 -10.21 19.79
C SER A 99 35.43 -10.33 18.47
N ARG A 100 34.85 -9.80 17.40
CA ARG A 100 35.61 -9.30 16.26
C ARG A 100 35.14 -7.89 15.95
N GLU A 101 35.97 -6.96 16.38
CA GLU A 101 36.02 -5.58 15.90
C GLU A 101 36.21 -5.62 14.38
N ILE A 102 35.24 -5.10 13.63
CA ILE A 102 35.39 -4.84 12.20
C ILE A 102 35.39 -3.33 12.04
N THR A 103 36.60 -2.80 11.87
CA THR A 103 36.84 -1.44 11.38
C THR A 103 36.43 -1.40 9.91
N PHE A 104 35.42 -0.61 9.58
CA PHE A 104 35.15 -0.22 8.19
C PHE A 104 35.72 1.17 7.94
N GLU A 105 36.86 1.24 7.26
CA GLU A 105 37.26 2.45 6.55
C GLU A 105 36.36 2.60 5.32
N SER A 106 35.62 3.71 5.25
CA SER A 106 34.83 4.09 4.08
C SER A 106 35.46 5.34 3.45
N PRO A 107 35.87 5.30 2.17
CA PRO A 107 36.18 6.51 1.44
C PRO A 107 34.90 7.04 0.75
N VAL A 108 34.52 8.24 1.18
CA VAL A 108 33.83 9.30 0.41
C VAL A 108 32.30 9.23 0.26
N ASN A 109 31.70 10.31 0.80
CA ASN A 109 30.36 10.88 0.60
C ASN A 109 29.13 10.15 1.16
N GLN A 110 29.00 10.19 2.49
CA GLN A 110 27.68 10.34 3.13
C GLN A 110 27.44 11.82 3.45
N VAL A 111 26.37 12.39 2.86
CA VAL A 111 25.79 13.63 3.38
C VAL A 111 24.99 13.26 4.62
N ILE A 112 25.56 13.59 5.78
CA ILE A 112 24.86 13.53 7.06
C ILE A 112 24.00 14.80 7.14
N ILE A 113 22.67 14.67 7.05
CA ILE A 113 21.77 15.73 7.50
C ILE A 113 21.53 15.50 8.99
N GLN A 114 22.27 16.21 9.84
CA GLN A 114 21.96 16.36 11.26
C GLN A 114 20.95 17.49 11.40
N GLU A 115 19.71 17.18 11.81
CA GLU A 115 18.82 18.21 12.35
C GLU A 115 19.22 18.51 13.80
N SER A 116 19.84 19.68 14.01
CA SER A 116 20.05 20.27 15.32
C SER A 116 18.89 21.20 15.63
N HIS A 117 18.02 20.81 16.57
CA HIS A 117 17.05 21.74 17.14
C HIS A 117 17.69 22.54 18.28
N LYS A 118 17.86 23.84 18.05
CA LYS A 118 17.86 24.85 19.11
C LYS A 118 17.22 26.11 18.55
N GLY A 119 16.19 26.58 19.24
CA GLY A 119 15.33 27.67 18.79
C GLY A 119 16.02 29.02 18.73
N ASP A 120 15.50 29.87 17.86
CA ASP A 120 14.97 31.19 18.21
C ASP A 120 14.18 31.74 17.02
N ASN A 121 13.20 32.60 17.32
CA ASN A 121 12.23 33.22 16.42
C ASN A 121 12.85 33.80 15.13
N ILE A 122 12.32 33.43 13.96
CA ILE A 122 12.34 34.30 12.76
C ILE A 122 11.00 34.19 12.04
N LEU A 123 10.51 35.37 11.68
CA LEU A 123 9.25 35.75 11.05
C LEU A 123 8.94 35.01 9.75
N GLU A 124 7.64 35.02 9.40
CA GLU A 124 7.12 34.77 8.07
C GLU A 124 8.00 35.41 6.98
N GLU A 125 8.54 34.58 6.09
CA GLU A 125 8.83 35.00 4.74
C GLU A 125 8.43 33.87 3.78
N THR A 126 7.46 34.19 2.94
CA THR A 126 6.92 33.30 1.91
C THR A 126 8.00 33.05 0.86
N MET A 127 8.51 31.82 0.78
CA MET A 127 9.37 31.38 -0.31
C MET A 127 8.67 30.34 -1.17
N THR A 128 8.15 30.81 -2.30
CA THR A 128 7.73 30.01 -3.45
C THR A 128 8.98 29.62 -4.24
N GLU A 129 9.62 28.50 -3.88
CA GLU A 129 10.62 27.89 -4.75
C GLU A 129 10.25 26.43 -5.04
N GLU A 130 9.78 26.23 -6.27
CA GLU A 130 9.46 24.95 -6.86
C GLU A 130 10.76 24.14 -7.02
N ARG A 131 11.00 23.15 -6.16
CA ARG A 131 12.12 22.22 -6.30
C ARG A 131 11.77 21.13 -7.31
N VAL A 132 12.26 21.28 -8.53
CA VAL A 132 12.16 20.24 -9.57
C VAL A 132 13.22 19.17 -9.29
N ILE A 133 12.79 18.03 -8.75
CA ILE A 133 13.63 16.82 -8.66
C ILE A 133 13.45 16.04 -9.96
N LYS A 134 14.51 15.99 -10.79
CA LYS A 134 14.54 15.11 -11.97
C LYS A 134 15.07 13.74 -11.55
N ILE A 135 14.19 12.77 -11.41
CA ILE A 135 14.54 11.34 -11.39
C ILE A 135 14.28 10.81 -12.80
N GLY A 136 15.23 10.07 -13.37
CA GLY A 136 15.28 9.73 -14.79
C GLY A 136 13.99 9.13 -15.36
N GLY A 137 13.61 9.62 -16.55
CA GLY A 137 12.47 9.18 -17.36
C GLY A 137 11.25 10.10 -17.24
N ASP A 138 11.18 11.13 -18.12
CA ASP A 138 10.06 12.03 -18.52
C ASP A 138 8.91 12.38 -17.54
N THR A 139 9.05 12.09 -16.26
CA THR A 139 7.99 12.27 -15.27
C THR A 139 8.29 13.56 -14.52
N LYS A 140 7.56 14.62 -14.86
CA LYS A 140 7.58 15.87 -14.10
C LYS A 140 6.74 15.67 -12.83
N ILE A 141 7.40 15.53 -11.69
CA ILE A 141 6.74 15.56 -10.38
C ILE A 141 6.89 16.99 -9.84
N SER A 142 5.79 17.75 -9.77
CA SER A 142 5.77 19.06 -9.09
C SER A 142 5.47 18.81 -7.61
N ALA A 143 6.50 18.97 -6.77
CA ALA A 143 6.39 18.85 -5.31
C ALA A 143 6.11 20.23 -4.70
N GLY A 144 4.86 20.69 -4.82
CA GLY A 144 4.27 21.71 -3.95
C GLY A 144 3.32 21.07 -2.94
N SER A 145 2.91 21.78 -1.88
CA SER A 145 2.07 21.29 -0.77
C SER A 145 0.66 20.77 -1.16
N ASN A 146 0.38 20.57 -2.45
CA ASN A 146 -0.82 19.96 -3.04
C ASN A 146 -0.45 18.97 -4.17
N ALA A 147 0.74 18.36 -4.13
CA ALA A 147 1.15 17.37 -5.13
C ALA A 147 0.22 16.15 -5.07
N LYS A 148 -0.79 16.13 -5.94
CA LYS A 148 -1.45 14.88 -6.34
C LYS A 148 -0.35 14.01 -6.94
N ILE A 149 0.12 13.02 -6.18
CA ILE A 149 0.76 11.84 -6.77
C ILE A 149 -0.25 11.37 -7.80
N SER A 150 0.07 11.52 -9.08
CA SER A 150 -0.91 11.28 -10.14
C SER A 150 -1.52 9.90 -9.93
N ASP A 151 -2.85 9.80 -9.89
CA ASP A 151 -3.58 8.56 -9.61
C ASP A 151 -3.11 7.40 -10.52
N GLN A 152 -2.63 7.75 -11.71
CA GLN A 152 -2.00 6.86 -12.68
C GLN A 152 -0.67 6.22 -12.23
N PHE A 153 0.13 6.90 -11.41
CA PHE A 153 1.37 6.40 -10.81
C PHE A 153 1.07 5.30 -9.77
N THR A 154 0.06 5.52 -8.93
CA THR A 154 -0.36 4.54 -7.91
C THR A 154 -0.90 3.27 -8.56
N VAL A 155 -1.74 3.41 -9.59
CA VAL A 155 -2.27 2.27 -10.38
C VAL A 155 -1.15 1.49 -11.06
N THR A 156 -0.19 2.18 -11.68
CA THR A 156 0.90 1.52 -12.42
C THR A 156 1.78 0.69 -11.48
N ASN A 157 2.11 1.23 -10.30
CA ASN A 157 2.91 0.51 -9.30
C ASN A 157 2.17 -0.72 -8.75
N SER A 158 0.88 -0.61 -8.43
CA SER A 158 0.08 -1.77 -7.97
C SER A 158 0.00 -2.87 -9.04
N ILE A 159 -0.17 -2.51 -10.31
CA ILE A 159 -0.18 -3.46 -11.42
C ILE A 159 1.19 -4.11 -11.61
N GLU A 160 2.28 -3.33 -11.60
CA GLU A 160 3.64 -3.84 -11.74
C GLU A 160 4.02 -4.79 -10.59
N ASN A 161 3.74 -4.39 -9.35
CA ASN A 161 3.95 -5.23 -8.17
C ASN A 161 3.17 -6.55 -8.28
N SER A 162 1.95 -6.50 -8.81
CA SER A 162 1.11 -7.68 -9.01
C SER A 162 1.68 -8.62 -10.07
N PHE A 163 2.21 -8.09 -11.19
CA PHE A 163 2.89 -8.92 -12.19
C PHE A 163 4.14 -9.59 -11.62
N ASN A 164 4.97 -8.85 -10.88
CA ASN A 164 6.17 -9.37 -10.24
C ASN A 164 5.81 -10.48 -9.24
N THR A 165 4.81 -10.20 -8.39
CA THR A 165 4.30 -11.18 -7.43
C THR A 165 3.81 -12.43 -8.15
N LEU A 166 2.97 -12.31 -9.19
CA LEU A 166 2.43 -13.43 -9.92
C LEU A 166 3.51 -14.29 -10.60
N ALA A 167 4.55 -13.66 -11.17
CA ALA A 167 5.63 -14.34 -11.87
C ALA A 167 6.37 -15.34 -10.97
N GLU A 168 6.60 -14.98 -9.70
CA GLU A 168 7.39 -15.76 -8.73
C GLU A 168 6.64 -16.95 -8.11
N THR A 169 5.38 -17.17 -8.50
CA THR A 169 4.48 -18.04 -7.73
C THR A 169 4.22 -19.40 -8.36
N LYS A 170 3.94 -20.37 -7.48
CA LYS A 170 3.54 -21.75 -7.81
C LYS A 170 2.02 -21.94 -7.80
N VAL A 171 1.27 -20.89 -8.11
CA VAL A 171 -0.19 -20.99 -8.31
C VAL A 171 -0.45 -21.83 -9.55
N ASP A 172 -1.60 -22.50 -9.58
CA ASP A 172 -2.07 -23.24 -10.75
C ASP A 172 -2.01 -22.39 -12.03
N ASP A 173 -1.54 -22.98 -13.13
CA ASP A 173 -1.25 -22.26 -14.37
C ASP A 173 -2.51 -21.60 -14.98
N ASP A 174 -3.70 -22.20 -14.79
CA ASP A 174 -4.95 -21.64 -15.31
C ASP A 174 -5.36 -20.39 -14.51
N ILE A 175 -5.22 -20.43 -13.19
CA ILE A 175 -5.48 -19.27 -12.31
C ILE A 175 -4.44 -18.18 -12.57
N LYS A 176 -3.17 -18.55 -12.73
CA LYS A 176 -2.08 -17.63 -13.04
C LYS A 176 -2.34 -16.88 -14.35
N ASN A 177 -2.77 -17.58 -15.40
CA ASN A 177 -3.11 -16.98 -16.67
C ASN A 177 -4.33 -16.02 -16.57
N LEU A 178 -5.34 -16.37 -15.77
CA LEU A 178 -6.49 -15.48 -15.56
C LEU A 178 -6.13 -14.21 -14.78
N LEU A 179 -5.27 -14.32 -13.77
CA LEU A 179 -4.76 -13.16 -13.02
C LEU A 179 -3.89 -12.24 -13.90
N ASP A 180 -3.06 -12.80 -14.77
CA ASP A 180 -2.29 -12.03 -15.75
C ASP A 180 -3.22 -11.27 -16.72
N GLN A 181 -4.24 -11.95 -17.25
CA GLN A 181 -5.25 -11.32 -18.10
C GLN A 181 -6.01 -10.20 -17.36
N LEU A 182 -6.33 -10.41 -16.08
CA LEU A 182 -7.01 -9.42 -15.25
C LEU A 182 -6.17 -8.14 -15.13
N LEU A 183 -4.89 -8.27 -14.77
CA LEU A 183 -3.97 -7.14 -14.62
C LEU A 183 -3.78 -6.38 -15.94
N LYS A 184 -3.66 -7.11 -17.06
CA LYS A 184 -3.60 -6.51 -18.41
C LYS A 184 -4.88 -5.74 -18.74
N ALA A 185 -6.04 -6.31 -18.46
CA ALA A 185 -7.33 -5.67 -18.70
C ALA A 185 -7.47 -4.38 -17.88
N ILE A 186 -7.09 -4.40 -16.59
CA ILE A 186 -7.13 -3.21 -15.73
C ILE A 186 -6.17 -2.13 -16.26
N ASN A 187 -4.97 -2.50 -16.73
CA ASN A 187 -4.06 -1.53 -17.33
C ASN A 187 -4.64 -0.89 -18.60
N GLU A 188 -5.33 -1.67 -19.44
CA GLU A 188 -6.02 -1.13 -20.62
C GLU A 188 -7.19 -0.22 -20.26
N VAL A 189 -7.90 -0.51 -19.16
CA VAL A 189 -8.92 0.39 -18.62
C VAL A 189 -8.28 1.69 -18.12
N ASN A 190 -7.17 1.60 -17.38
CA ASN A 190 -6.43 2.77 -16.88
C ASN A 190 -6.00 3.72 -18.00
N LYS A 191 -5.55 3.20 -19.15
CA LYS A 191 -5.18 4.02 -20.31
C LYS A 191 -6.35 4.79 -20.94
N LYS A 192 -7.59 4.33 -20.72
CA LYS A 192 -8.81 4.88 -21.32
C LYS A 192 -9.67 5.66 -20.33
N ALA A 193 -9.36 5.56 -19.04
CA ALA A 193 -10.13 6.17 -17.98
C ALA A 193 -10.00 7.69 -18.01
N THR A 194 -11.11 8.38 -17.72
CA THR A 194 -11.08 9.83 -17.51
C THR A 194 -10.60 10.17 -16.09
N PRO A 195 -10.22 11.42 -15.80
CA PRO A 195 -9.83 11.83 -14.45
C PRO A 195 -10.89 11.53 -13.38
N GLU A 196 -12.18 11.62 -13.73
CA GLU A 196 -13.30 11.32 -12.83
C GLU A 196 -13.41 9.82 -12.51
N GLN A 197 -12.80 8.97 -13.34
CA GLN A 197 -12.79 7.53 -13.20
C GLN A 197 -11.51 7.01 -12.51
N ALA A 198 -10.53 7.88 -12.27
CA ALA A 198 -9.22 7.50 -11.75
C ALA A 198 -9.30 6.73 -10.42
N GLU A 199 -10.15 7.16 -9.50
CA GLU A 199 -10.38 6.50 -8.21
C GLU A 199 -10.96 5.09 -8.37
N THR A 200 -11.84 4.91 -9.35
CA THR A 200 -12.44 3.58 -9.64
C THR A 200 -11.39 2.64 -10.24
N VAL A 201 -10.48 3.17 -11.07
CA VAL A 201 -9.34 2.41 -11.59
C VAL A 201 -8.35 2.05 -10.49
N GLU A 202 -8.04 2.99 -9.59
CA GLU A 202 -7.18 2.70 -8.44
C GLU A 202 -7.78 1.60 -7.57
N THR A 203 -9.09 1.66 -7.32
CA THR A 203 -9.82 0.61 -6.60
C THR A 203 -9.66 -0.76 -7.29
N MET A 204 -9.86 -0.84 -8.61
CA MET A 204 -9.66 -2.10 -9.35
C MET A 204 -8.22 -2.62 -9.21
N ALA A 205 -7.23 -1.74 -9.33
CA ALA A 205 -5.83 -2.14 -9.23
C ALA A 205 -5.49 -2.68 -7.83
N GLN A 206 -6.00 -2.06 -6.76
CA GLN A 206 -5.80 -2.51 -5.38
C GLN A 206 -6.49 -3.84 -5.09
N ASP A 207 -7.74 -4.00 -5.55
CA ASP A 207 -8.48 -5.24 -5.34
C ASP A 207 -7.84 -6.39 -6.14
N ALA A 208 -7.32 -6.13 -7.34
CA ALA A 208 -6.52 -7.10 -8.11
C ALA A 208 -5.19 -7.45 -7.43
N GLU A 209 -4.49 -6.47 -6.86
CA GLU A 209 -3.26 -6.71 -6.12
C GLU A 209 -3.51 -7.60 -4.89
N THR A 210 -4.58 -7.34 -4.16
CA THR A 210 -5.00 -8.16 -3.00
C THR A 210 -5.32 -9.58 -3.43
N LEU A 211 -6.08 -9.74 -4.52
CA LEU A 211 -6.43 -11.04 -5.10
C LEU A 211 -5.18 -11.82 -5.51
N VAL A 212 -4.23 -11.17 -6.18
CA VAL A 212 -2.95 -11.78 -6.55
C VAL A 212 -2.20 -12.18 -5.28
N LYS A 213 -2.00 -11.29 -4.31
CA LYS A 213 -1.30 -11.62 -3.05
C LYS A 213 -1.94 -12.82 -2.34
N GLU A 214 -3.25 -12.85 -2.19
CA GLU A 214 -3.95 -13.99 -1.57
C GLU A 214 -3.79 -15.29 -2.36
N SER A 215 -3.79 -15.22 -3.70
CA SER A 215 -3.58 -16.40 -4.56
C SER A 215 -2.25 -17.10 -4.35
N THR A 216 -1.27 -16.36 -3.85
CA THR A 216 0.10 -16.85 -3.67
C THR A 216 0.38 -17.39 -2.28
N LYS A 217 -0.54 -17.19 -1.34
CA LYS A 217 -0.39 -17.66 0.03
C LYS A 217 -0.57 -19.18 0.09
N THR A 218 0.20 -19.83 0.95
CA THR A 218 0.08 -21.28 1.22
C THR A 218 -1.27 -21.65 1.84
N GLN A 219 -1.90 -20.71 2.53
CA GLN A 219 -3.26 -20.81 3.05
C GLN A 219 -4.04 -19.56 2.66
N PRO A 220 -4.61 -19.51 1.45
CA PRO A 220 -5.42 -18.38 1.01
C PRO A 220 -6.66 -18.22 1.88
N ARG A 221 -7.02 -16.96 2.18
CA ARG A 221 -8.17 -16.68 3.02
C ARG A 221 -9.38 -16.42 2.14
N ARG A 222 -10.33 -17.36 2.08
CA ARG A 222 -11.52 -17.29 1.21
C ARG A 222 -12.26 -15.95 1.26
N LYS A 223 -12.46 -15.39 2.47
CA LYS A 223 -13.13 -14.09 2.67
C LYS A 223 -12.49 -12.95 1.89
N TRP A 224 -11.17 -12.99 1.70
CA TRP A 224 -10.44 -11.96 0.96
C TRP A 224 -10.60 -12.12 -0.54
N TYR A 225 -10.69 -13.34 -1.06
CA TYR A 225 -11.09 -13.55 -2.45
C TYR A 225 -12.48 -13.01 -2.73
N GLU A 226 -13.44 -13.33 -1.86
CA GLU A 226 -14.83 -12.86 -2.01
C GLU A 226 -14.86 -11.31 -2.04
N MET A 227 -14.19 -10.67 -1.08
CA MET A 227 -14.14 -9.21 -1.00
C MET A 227 -13.42 -8.57 -2.20
N SER A 228 -12.26 -9.10 -2.61
CA SER A 228 -11.51 -8.56 -3.74
C SER A 228 -12.24 -8.77 -5.07
N LEU A 229 -12.85 -9.93 -5.28
CA LEU A 229 -13.61 -10.22 -6.50
C LEU A 229 -14.89 -9.38 -6.57
N GLU A 230 -15.59 -9.18 -5.45
CA GLU A 230 -16.75 -8.29 -5.38
C GLU A 230 -16.36 -6.84 -5.64
N GLY A 231 -15.30 -6.35 -5.01
CA GLY A 231 -14.76 -5.00 -5.23
C GLY A 231 -14.35 -4.75 -6.69
N LEU A 232 -13.66 -5.72 -7.30
CA LEU A 232 -13.33 -5.70 -8.73
C LEU A 232 -14.57 -5.64 -9.60
N LYS A 233 -15.59 -6.44 -9.27
CA LYS A 233 -16.84 -6.52 -10.03
C LYS A 233 -17.60 -5.20 -9.98
N ASP A 234 -17.71 -4.59 -8.80
CA ASP A 234 -18.45 -3.34 -8.65
C ASP A 234 -17.70 -2.15 -9.24
N ALA A 235 -16.38 -2.08 -9.06
CA ALA A 235 -15.57 -1.06 -9.71
C ALA A 235 -15.63 -1.18 -11.24
N ALA A 236 -15.55 -2.39 -11.79
CA ALA A 236 -15.67 -2.59 -13.22
C ALA A 236 -17.08 -2.27 -13.78
N LYS A 237 -18.17 -2.51 -13.02
CA LYS A 237 -19.50 -2.04 -13.42
C LYS A 237 -19.57 -0.51 -13.49
N ASN A 238 -18.98 0.18 -12.51
CA ASN A 238 -18.96 1.65 -12.45
C ASN A 238 -18.15 2.27 -13.60
N MET A 239 -17.18 1.53 -14.14
CA MET A 239 -16.41 1.92 -15.32
C MET A 239 -17.18 1.73 -16.64
N GLY A 240 -18.30 1.01 -16.64
CA GLY A 240 -19.12 0.78 -17.83
C GLY A 240 -18.42 -0.07 -18.90
N GLU A 241 -18.61 0.28 -20.18
CA GLU A 241 -18.23 -0.57 -21.31
C GLU A 241 -16.72 -0.84 -21.40
N ILE A 242 -15.88 0.11 -20.98
CA ILE A 242 -14.42 -0.03 -21.06
C ILE A 242 -13.89 -1.15 -20.17
N ALA A 243 -14.60 -1.51 -19.09
CA ALA A 243 -14.21 -2.54 -18.13
C ALA A 243 -14.98 -3.87 -18.29
N ILE A 244 -15.76 -4.05 -19.36
CA ILE A 244 -16.37 -5.35 -19.70
C ILE A 244 -15.34 -6.50 -19.71
N PRO A 245 -14.11 -6.34 -20.24
CA PRO A 245 -13.09 -7.39 -20.18
C PRO A 245 -12.75 -7.79 -18.74
N VAL A 246 -12.65 -6.82 -17.83
CA VAL A 246 -12.38 -7.05 -16.39
C VAL A 246 -13.50 -7.88 -15.78
N LEU A 247 -14.76 -7.51 -15.99
CA LEU A 247 -15.93 -8.25 -15.47
C LEU A 247 -15.92 -9.72 -15.90
N LYS A 248 -15.68 -10.00 -17.19
CA LYS A 248 -15.65 -11.37 -17.71
C LYS A 248 -14.55 -12.22 -17.08
N ILE A 249 -13.39 -11.62 -16.79
CA ILE A 249 -12.26 -12.32 -16.17
C ILE A 249 -12.56 -12.58 -14.69
N VAL A 250 -13.10 -11.58 -13.98
CA VAL A 250 -13.50 -11.71 -12.56
C VAL A 250 -14.54 -12.82 -12.38
N ASP A 251 -15.54 -12.93 -13.26
CA ASP A 251 -16.54 -13.99 -13.18
C ASP A 251 -15.92 -15.39 -13.38
N LYS A 252 -14.95 -15.53 -14.29
CA LYS A 252 -14.20 -16.79 -14.48
C LYS A 252 -13.37 -17.14 -13.25
N ILE A 253 -12.62 -16.18 -12.71
CA ILE A 253 -11.81 -16.40 -11.50
C ILE A 253 -12.71 -16.80 -10.33
N SER A 254 -13.84 -16.11 -10.15
CA SER A 254 -14.83 -16.43 -9.11
C SER A 254 -15.32 -17.87 -9.23
N SER A 255 -15.59 -18.35 -10.44
CA SER A 255 -16.05 -19.73 -10.66
C SER A 255 -15.03 -20.81 -10.31
N ILE A 256 -13.74 -20.46 -10.20
CA ILE A 256 -12.65 -21.39 -9.86
C ILE A 256 -12.30 -21.27 -8.38
N LEU A 257 -12.21 -20.05 -7.85
CA LEU A 257 -11.75 -19.80 -6.49
C LEU A 257 -12.85 -19.93 -5.43
N LEU A 258 -14.12 -19.74 -5.82
CA LEU A 258 -15.27 -19.77 -4.91
C LEU A 258 -16.17 -20.99 -5.09
N SER A 259 -15.89 -21.85 -6.08
CA SER A 259 -16.58 -23.14 -6.26
C SER A 259 -16.39 -24.08 -5.08
#